data_AF-A0A2E8IB61-F1
#
_entry.id   AF-A0A2E8IB61-F1
#
_cell.length_a   1.000
_cell.length_b   1.000
_cell.length_c   1.000
_cell.angle_alpha   90.00
_cell.angle_beta   90.00
_cell.angle_gamma   90.00
#
_symmetry.space_group_name_H-M   'P 1'
#
loop_
_entity.id
_entity.type
_entity.pdbx_description
1 polymer ?
#
loop_
_entity_poly.entity_id
_entity_poly.type
_entity_poly.pdbx_seq_one_letter_code
_entity_poly.pdbx_strand_id
1 'polypeptide(L)'
;MDLEISQERLEFILSNPSTMTMTALELLSFVVGLCYWKKFSKTPIVVFILFLGYNFLNEVVAAFVLVANLAERNTAFYNLRYLIYFSALFWMYFKYLNKRSFKNTVVAFYAVWLLTYIYFVATSNFLYQKPLFSAVTGDMLLLVVVLLYLVETINSADLSKIQDHVLIYISVGLVISTVVQLPASVAIYVGWYKITDASDSLNAFYKIIRDASFWAYCISYLIFAYGFYRAKSSNYLMQ
;
A
#
# COMPACT_ATOMS: atom_id res chain seq x y z
N MET A 1 12.29 -29.62 -15.78
CA MET A 1 12.93 -28.31 -15.64
C MET A 1 13.30 -28.21 -14.18
N ASP A 2 14.57 -28.41 -13.86
CA ASP A 2 15.03 -28.38 -12.47
C ASP A 2 15.08 -26.91 -12.03
N LEU A 3 14.43 -26.63 -10.91
CA LEU A 3 14.35 -25.30 -10.33
C LEU A 3 15.63 -25.06 -9.52
N GLU A 4 16.55 -24.26 -10.07
CA GLU A 4 17.79 -23.90 -9.39
C GLU A 4 17.55 -22.70 -8.46
N ILE A 5 17.46 -22.98 -7.16
CA ILE A 5 17.22 -21.99 -6.11
C ILE A 5 18.55 -21.29 -5.76
N SER A 6 18.60 -19.97 -5.97
CA SER A 6 19.72 -19.13 -5.54
C SER A 6 19.70 -18.93 -4.02
N GLN A 7 20.62 -19.59 -3.32
CA GLN A 7 20.81 -19.44 -1.87
C GLN A 7 21.17 -17.99 -1.49
N GLU A 8 22.05 -17.35 -2.26
CA GLU A 8 22.44 -15.95 -2.03
C GLU A 8 21.24 -14.99 -2.05
N ARG A 9 20.35 -15.11 -3.04
CA ARG A 9 19.14 -14.28 -3.14
C ARG A 9 18.15 -14.58 -2.01
N LEU A 10 18.03 -15.84 -1.63
CA LEU A 10 17.17 -16.26 -0.52
C LEU A 10 17.67 -15.67 0.81
N GLU A 11 18.97 -15.82 1.10
CA GLU A 11 19.60 -15.24 2.29
C GLU A 11 19.46 -13.72 2.31
N PHE A 12 19.68 -13.04 1.18
CA PHE A 12 19.48 -11.59 1.08
C PHE A 12 18.06 -11.18 1.46
N ILE A 13 17.03 -11.86 0.95
CA ILE A 13 15.63 -11.57 1.27
C ILE A 13 15.32 -11.82 2.75
N LEU A 14 15.80 -12.94 3.31
CA LEU A 14 15.55 -13.32 4.70
C LEU A 14 16.37 -12.48 5.71
N SER A 15 17.48 -11.89 5.28
CA SER A 15 18.37 -11.09 6.12
C SER A 15 17.81 -9.74 6.55
N ASN A 16 16.60 -9.36 6.10
CA ASN A 16 15.97 -8.09 6.44
C ASN A 16 14.75 -8.26 7.38
N PRO A 17 14.95 -8.17 8.71
CA PRO A 17 13.89 -8.40 9.70
C PRO A 17 12.69 -7.45 9.55
N SER A 18 12.93 -6.20 9.14
CA SER A 18 11.86 -5.20 8.98
C SER A 18 10.92 -5.58 7.84
N THR A 19 11.45 -6.06 6.71
CA THR A 19 10.65 -6.58 5.59
C THR A 19 9.88 -7.84 5.98
N MET A 20 10.53 -8.80 6.65
CA MET A 20 9.87 -10.02 7.11
C MET A 20 8.72 -9.73 8.09
N THR A 21 8.95 -8.81 9.03
CA THR A 21 7.94 -8.37 10.00
C THR A 21 6.77 -7.68 9.30
N MET A 22 7.05 -6.78 8.35
CA MET A 22 6.04 -6.10 7.56
C MET A 22 5.15 -7.09 6.81
N THR A 23 5.74 -8.04 6.09
CA THR A 23 5.00 -9.08 5.34
C THR A 23 4.17 -9.97 6.26
N ALA A 24 4.69 -10.32 7.44
CA ALA A 24 3.95 -11.10 8.43
C ALA A 24 2.74 -10.33 8.99
N LEU A 25 2.90 -9.04 9.28
CA LEU A 25 1.81 -8.19 9.78
C LEU A 25 0.77 -7.88 8.71
N GLU A 26 1.17 -7.78 7.45
CA GLU A 26 0.25 -7.71 6.32
C GLU A 26 -0.62 -8.98 6.23
N LEU A 27 0.01 -10.16 6.30
CA LEU A 27 -0.71 -11.44 6.32
C LEU A 27 -1.66 -11.52 7.52
N LEU A 28 -1.21 -11.10 8.70
CA LEU A 28 -2.07 -11.03 9.89
C LEU A 28 -3.30 -10.15 9.63
N SER A 29 -3.10 -8.96 9.06
CA SER A 29 -4.18 -8.03 8.74
C SER A 29 -5.18 -8.63 7.74
N PHE A 30 -4.67 -9.30 6.70
CA PHE A 30 -5.49 -10.03 5.74
C PHE A 30 -6.30 -11.15 6.39
N VAL A 31 -5.67 -12.00 7.20
CA VAL A 31 -6.33 -13.12 7.90
C VAL A 31 -7.42 -12.59 8.84
N VAL A 32 -7.16 -11.54 9.60
CA VAL A 32 -8.17 -10.91 10.46
C VAL A 32 -9.33 -10.35 9.63
N GLY A 33 -9.04 -9.73 8.48
CA GLY A 33 -10.05 -9.29 7.52
C GLY A 33 -10.94 -10.45 7.03
N LEU A 34 -10.36 -11.62 6.74
CA LEU A 34 -11.10 -12.82 6.35
C LEU A 34 -11.95 -13.39 7.51
N CYS A 35 -11.41 -13.44 8.73
CA CYS A 35 -12.17 -13.87 9.91
C CYS A 35 -13.44 -13.03 10.12
N TYR A 36 -13.35 -11.73 9.83
CA TYR A 36 -14.47 -10.79 9.94
C TYR A 36 -15.18 -10.50 8.62
N TRP A 37 -14.94 -11.29 7.56
CA TRP A 37 -15.47 -11.08 6.21
C TRP A 37 -16.99 -10.83 6.17
N LYS A 38 -17.75 -11.60 6.96
CA LYS A 38 -19.22 -11.47 7.02
C LYS A 38 -19.67 -10.05 7.36
N LYS A 39 -18.93 -9.30 8.19
CA LYS A 39 -19.23 -7.90 8.54
C LYS A 39 -19.19 -6.97 7.32
N PHE A 40 -18.32 -7.27 6.37
CA PHE A 40 -17.95 -6.38 5.26
C PHE A 40 -18.41 -6.87 3.88
N SER A 41 -18.92 -8.10 3.77
CA SER A 41 -19.27 -8.76 2.50
C SER A 41 -20.09 -7.93 1.50
N LYS A 42 -20.88 -6.96 1.96
CA LYS A 42 -21.71 -6.06 1.13
C LYS A 42 -21.14 -4.65 0.99
N THR A 43 -19.89 -4.42 1.37
CA THR A 43 -19.27 -3.09 1.37
C THR A 43 -18.02 -3.07 0.49
N PRO A 44 -17.60 -1.88 0.03
CA PRO A 44 -16.35 -1.72 -0.72
C PRO A 44 -15.09 -2.20 0.04
N ILE A 45 -15.15 -2.38 1.37
CA ILE A 45 -14.03 -2.83 2.21
C ILE A 45 -13.55 -4.24 1.82
N VAL A 46 -14.42 -5.05 1.23
CA VAL A 46 -14.02 -6.34 0.65
C VAL A 46 -12.86 -6.19 -0.32
N VAL A 47 -12.86 -5.14 -1.15
CA VAL A 47 -11.78 -4.89 -2.11
C VAL A 47 -10.47 -4.60 -1.38
N PHE A 48 -10.51 -3.90 -0.25
CA PHE A 48 -9.32 -3.65 0.56
C PHE A 48 -8.79 -4.92 1.23
N ILE A 49 -9.66 -5.78 1.76
CA ILE A 49 -9.26 -7.08 2.33
C ILE A 49 -8.61 -7.95 1.25
N LEU A 50 -9.24 -8.03 0.06
CA LEU A 50 -8.68 -8.78 -1.06
C LEU A 50 -7.36 -8.18 -1.56
N PHE A 51 -7.22 -6.85 -1.52
CA PHE A 51 -5.96 -6.18 -1.85
C PHE A 51 -4.84 -6.57 -0.87
N LEU A 52 -5.09 -6.67 0.44
CA LEU A 52 -4.09 -7.14 1.40
C LEU A 52 -3.61 -8.56 1.06
N GLY A 53 -4.52 -9.46 0.71
CA GLY A 53 -4.19 -10.80 0.27
C GLY A 53 -3.40 -10.82 -1.05
N TYR A 54 -3.82 -10.02 -2.02
CA TYR A 54 -3.08 -9.83 -3.28
C TYR A 54 -1.68 -9.28 -3.03
N ASN A 55 -1.52 -8.29 -2.15
CA ASN A 55 -0.23 -7.68 -1.86
C ASN A 55 0.73 -8.71 -1.25
N PHE A 56 0.25 -9.50 -0.28
CA PHE A 56 1.05 -10.56 0.34
C PHE A 56 1.48 -11.62 -0.68
N LEU A 57 0.53 -12.11 -1.48
CA LEU A 57 0.83 -13.07 -2.54
C LEU A 57 1.79 -12.49 -3.57
N ASN A 58 1.64 -11.21 -3.93
CA ASN A 58 2.54 -10.53 -4.85
C ASN A 58 3.97 -10.48 -4.31
N GLU A 59 4.18 -10.17 -3.02
CA GLU A 59 5.52 -10.20 -2.41
C GLU A 59 6.13 -11.62 -2.44
N VAL A 60 5.36 -12.64 -2.06
CA VAL A 60 5.82 -14.04 -2.05
C VAL A 60 6.20 -14.50 -3.46
N VAL A 61 5.34 -14.24 -4.45
CA VAL A 61 5.59 -14.64 -5.84
C VAL A 61 6.74 -13.84 -6.45
N ALA A 62 6.81 -12.54 -6.19
CA ALA A 62 7.91 -11.70 -6.67
C ALA A 62 9.27 -12.11 -6.09
N ALA A 63 9.31 -12.53 -4.81
CA ALA A 63 10.48 -13.09 -4.17
C ALA A 63 10.85 -14.46 -4.76
N PHE A 64 9.86 -15.34 -4.92
CA PHE A 64 10.06 -16.67 -5.52
C PHE A 64 10.65 -16.57 -6.94
N VAL A 65 10.09 -15.71 -7.80
CA VAL A 65 10.59 -15.52 -9.17
C VAL A 65 12.07 -15.09 -9.21
N LEU A 66 12.51 -14.26 -8.26
CA LEU A 66 13.93 -13.89 -8.13
C LEU A 66 14.79 -15.06 -7.65
N VAL A 67 14.37 -15.73 -6.58
CA VAL A 67 15.14 -16.81 -5.95
C VAL A 67 15.26 -18.02 -6.87
N ALA A 68 14.20 -18.34 -7.61
CA ALA A 68 14.15 -19.43 -8.58
C ALA A 68 14.82 -19.08 -9.93
N ASN A 69 15.47 -17.92 -10.04
CA ASN A 69 16.10 -17.42 -11.27
C ASN A 69 15.17 -17.42 -12.51
N LEU A 70 13.86 -17.28 -12.29
CA LEU A 70 12.86 -17.24 -13.37
C LEU A 70 12.86 -15.89 -14.10
N ALA A 71 13.36 -14.84 -13.43
CA ALA A 71 13.62 -13.54 -14.04
C ALA A 71 14.80 -12.84 -13.34
N GLU A 72 15.48 -11.94 -14.06
CA GLU A 72 16.53 -11.10 -13.51
C GLU A 72 16.01 -10.06 -12.51
N ARG A 73 14.76 -9.62 -12.69
CA ARG A 73 14.09 -8.61 -11.87
C ARG A 73 12.63 -9.00 -11.66
N ASN A 74 12.08 -8.59 -10.54
CA ASN A 74 10.66 -8.73 -10.22
C ASN A 74 9.90 -7.39 -10.30
N THR A 75 10.44 -6.40 -11.02
CA THR A 75 9.88 -5.04 -11.07
C THR A 75 8.47 -5.00 -11.65
N ALA A 76 8.17 -5.89 -12.61
CA ALA A 76 6.83 -6.02 -13.22
C ALA A 76 5.72 -6.28 -12.18
N PHE A 77 5.98 -7.11 -11.17
CA PHE A 77 5.03 -7.39 -10.09
C PHE A 77 4.67 -6.12 -9.33
N TYR A 78 5.68 -5.33 -8.96
CA TYR A 78 5.46 -4.07 -8.25
C TYR A 78 4.79 -3.01 -9.12
N ASN A 79 5.07 -2.99 -10.42
CA ASN A 79 4.42 -2.07 -11.35
C ASN A 79 2.93 -2.39 -11.47
N LEU A 80 2.56 -3.66 -11.63
CA LEU A 80 1.17 -4.10 -11.64
C LEU A 80 0.47 -3.83 -10.31
N ARG A 81 1.18 -4.07 -9.20
CA ARG A 81 0.69 -3.81 -7.85
C ARG A 81 0.31 -2.34 -7.65
N TYR A 82 1.06 -1.38 -8.19
CA TYR A 82 0.68 0.04 -8.16
C TYR A 82 -0.64 0.31 -8.87
N LEU A 83 -0.84 -0.27 -10.06
CA LEU A 83 -2.09 -0.11 -10.81
C LEU A 83 -3.29 -0.57 -10.00
N ILE A 84 -3.18 -1.75 -9.38
CA ILE A 84 -4.23 -2.36 -8.56
C ILE A 84 -4.45 -1.55 -7.29
N TYR A 85 -3.38 -1.20 -6.56
CA TYR A 85 -3.43 -0.45 -5.31
C TYR A 85 -4.18 0.86 -5.45
N PHE A 86 -3.75 1.72 -6.38
CA PHE A 86 -4.37 3.03 -6.55
C PHE A 86 -5.80 2.91 -7.08
N SER A 87 -6.05 2.05 -8.07
CA SER A 87 -7.40 1.86 -8.60
C SER A 87 -8.37 1.35 -7.53
N ALA A 88 -7.95 0.41 -6.70
CA ALA A 88 -8.75 -0.11 -5.60
C ALA A 88 -9.08 0.96 -4.56
N LEU A 89 -8.08 1.74 -4.12
CA LEU A 89 -8.27 2.74 -3.07
C LEU A 89 -9.07 3.97 -3.55
N PHE A 90 -8.76 4.52 -4.73
CA PHE A 90 -9.56 5.61 -5.31
C PHE A 90 -11.03 5.20 -5.46
N TRP A 91 -11.29 4.00 -5.98
CA TRP A 91 -12.65 3.48 -6.10
C TRP A 91 -13.34 3.29 -4.74
N MET A 92 -12.64 2.74 -3.76
CA MET A 92 -13.19 2.51 -2.42
C MET A 92 -13.60 3.84 -1.78
N TYR A 93 -12.72 4.85 -1.76
CA TYR A 93 -13.04 6.16 -1.19
C TYR A 93 -14.14 6.88 -1.96
N PHE A 94 -14.18 6.77 -3.30
CA PHE A 94 -15.29 7.31 -4.10
C PHE A 94 -16.66 6.79 -3.64
N LYS A 95 -16.75 5.50 -3.26
CA LYS A 95 -18.00 4.89 -2.77
C LYS A 95 -18.43 5.38 -1.39
N TYR A 96 -17.47 5.80 -0.55
CA TYR A 96 -17.72 6.17 0.84
C TYR A 96 -17.90 7.66 1.11
N LEU A 97 -17.43 8.53 0.22
CA LEU A 97 -17.74 9.95 0.28
C LEU A 97 -19.24 10.18 0.02
N ASN A 98 -19.86 11.18 0.64
CA ASN A 98 -21.24 11.57 0.33
C ASN A 98 -21.29 12.87 -0.48
N LYS A 99 -20.43 13.84 -0.14
CA LYS A 99 -20.32 15.13 -0.83
C LYS A 99 -19.93 14.93 -2.30
N ARG A 100 -20.78 15.45 -3.20
CA ARG A 100 -20.56 15.37 -4.67
C ARG A 100 -19.26 16.04 -5.10
N SER A 101 -18.91 17.17 -4.49
CA SER A 101 -17.63 17.86 -4.76
C SER A 101 -16.44 16.95 -4.44
N PHE A 102 -16.44 16.27 -3.29
CA PHE A 102 -15.36 15.36 -2.91
C PHE A 102 -15.28 14.16 -3.86
N LYS A 103 -16.41 13.58 -4.27
CA LYS A 103 -16.44 12.52 -5.30
C LYS A 103 -15.82 12.98 -6.62
N ASN A 104 -16.16 14.18 -7.08
CA ASN A 104 -15.59 14.73 -8.30
C ASN A 104 -14.07 14.92 -8.17
N THR A 105 -13.58 15.36 -7.00
CA THR A 105 -12.15 15.44 -6.70
C THR A 105 -11.47 14.07 -6.81
N VAL A 106 -12.07 13.01 -6.25
CA VAL A 106 -11.52 11.64 -6.37
C VAL A 106 -11.39 11.21 -7.83
N VAL A 107 -12.41 11.46 -8.66
CA VAL A 107 -12.38 11.13 -10.09
C VAL A 107 -11.29 11.92 -10.82
N ALA A 108 -11.19 13.22 -10.57
CA ALA A 108 -10.17 14.06 -11.17
C ALA A 108 -8.75 13.61 -10.79
N PHE A 109 -8.53 13.30 -9.50
CA PHE A 109 -7.25 12.83 -9.01
C PHE A 109 -6.87 11.45 -9.55
N TYR A 110 -7.83 10.53 -9.63
CA TYR A 110 -7.62 9.24 -10.27
C TYR A 110 -7.24 9.40 -11.74
N ALA A 111 -7.92 10.30 -12.48
CA ALA A 111 -7.59 10.57 -13.88
C ALA A 111 -6.18 11.16 -14.04
N VAL A 112 -5.79 12.12 -13.20
CA VAL A 112 -4.42 12.69 -13.21
C VAL A 112 -3.38 11.60 -12.94
N TRP A 113 -3.55 10.81 -11.88
CA TRP A 113 -2.65 9.71 -11.57
C TRP A 113 -2.58 8.69 -12.71
N LEU A 114 -3.72 8.29 -13.27
CA LEU A 114 -3.78 7.29 -14.35
C LEU A 114 -3.04 7.78 -15.60
N LEU A 115 -3.14 9.07 -15.94
CA LEU A 115 -2.35 9.66 -17.04
C LEU A 115 -0.84 9.53 -16.78
N THR A 116 -0.36 9.81 -15.56
CA THR A 116 1.07 9.62 -15.22
C THR A 116 1.50 8.16 -15.32
N TYR A 117 0.62 7.22 -14.96
CA TYR A 117 0.93 5.80 -15.01
C TYR A 117 0.96 5.28 -16.45
N ILE A 118 -0.03 5.67 -17.27
CA ILE A 118 -0.07 5.35 -18.71
C ILE A 118 1.15 5.93 -19.43
N TYR A 119 1.53 7.17 -19.11
CA TYR A 119 2.75 7.77 -19.65
C TYR A 119 3.98 6.90 -19.33
N PHE A 120 4.16 6.48 -18.07
CA PHE A 120 5.25 5.57 -17.71
C PHE A 120 5.20 4.26 -18.51
N VAL A 121 4.04 3.61 -18.61
CA VAL A 121 3.90 2.35 -19.37
C VAL A 121 4.27 2.55 -20.85
N ALA A 122 3.95 3.70 -21.42
CA ALA A 122 4.24 4.02 -22.81
C ALA A 122 5.71 4.40 -23.08
N THR A 123 6.42 4.98 -22.10
CA THR A 123 7.77 5.54 -22.32
C THR A 123 8.90 4.77 -21.63
N SER A 124 8.59 3.90 -20.68
CA SER A 124 9.59 3.22 -19.84
C SER A 124 9.50 1.70 -19.98
N ASN A 125 10.62 1.02 -19.73
CA ASN A 125 10.63 -0.44 -19.74
C ASN A 125 9.96 -0.99 -18.47
N PHE A 126 8.70 -1.42 -18.62
CA PHE A 126 7.85 -1.95 -17.54
C PHE A 126 8.47 -3.11 -16.76
N LEU A 127 9.34 -3.91 -17.39
CA LEU A 127 9.95 -5.07 -16.74
C LEU A 127 11.15 -4.69 -15.85
N TYR A 128 11.77 -3.52 -16.06
CA TYR A 128 13.04 -3.16 -15.44
C TYR A 128 13.03 -1.86 -14.63
N GLN A 129 12.10 -0.95 -14.93
CA GLN A 129 12.01 0.38 -14.30
C GLN A 129 10.80 0.49 -13.38
N LYS A 130 10.90 1.30 -12.32
CA LYS A 130 9.79 1.58 -11.39
C LYS A 130 9.12 2.92 -11.74
N PRO A 131 7.79 3.03 -11.67
CA PRO A 131 7.04 4.25 -11.98
C PRO A 131 7.07 5.25 -10.82
N LEU A 132 8.26 5.67 -10.37
CA LEU A 132 8.38 6.48 -9.15
C LEU A 132 7.52 7.74 -9.19
N PHE A 133 7.59 8.51 -10.29
CA PHE A 133 6.81 9.73 -10.42
C PHE A 133 5.31 9.46 -10.25
N SER A 134 4.79 8.44 -10.95
CA SER A 134 3.39 8.03 -10.83
C SER A 134 3.06 7.52 -9.42
N ALA A 135 3.96 6.78 -8.77
CA ALA A 135 3.76 6.30 -7.41
C ALA A 135 3.66 7.46 -6.41
N VAL A 136 4.60 8.41 -6.43
CA VAL A 136 4.61 9.60 -5.56
C VAL A 136 3.39 10.48 -5.82
N THR A 137 3.03 10.73 -7.09
CA THR A 137 1.82 11.46 -7.45
C THR A 137 0.57 10.75 -6.94
N GLY A 138 0.48 9.43 -7.11
CA GLY A 138 -0.63 8.62 -6.62
C GLY A 138 -0.77 8.70 -5.11
N ASP A 139 0.31 8.51 -4.36
CA ASP A 139 0.31 8.56 -2.90
C ASP A 139 -0.09 9.94 -2.36
N MET A 140 0.41 11.01 -2.98
CA MET A 140 0.03 12.39 -2.61
C MET A 140 -1.45 12.66 -2.86
N LEU A 141 -1.96 12.31 -4.05
CA LEU A 141 -3.36 12.54 -4.40
C LEU A 141 -4.29 11.68 -3.55
N LEU A 142 -3.93 10.42 -3.32
CA LEU A 142 -4.66 9.50 -2.47
C LEU A 142 -4.69 10.00 -1.02
N LEU A 143 -3.56 10.50 -0.48
CA LEU A 143 -3.52 11.09 0.86
C LEU A 143 -4.56 12.21 1.01
N VAL A 144 -4.67 13.09 0.01
CA VAL A 144 -5.71 14.13 0.02
C VAL A 144 -7.10 13.52 0.02
N VAL A 145 -7.36 12.47 -0.78
CA VAL A 145 -8.66 11.76 -0.78
C VAL A 145 -8.98 11.15 0.59
N VAL A 146 -7.99 10.53 1.24
CA VAL A 146 -8.12 9.98 2.59
C VAL A 146 -8.48 11.08 3.59
N LEU A 147 -7.80 12.24 3.51
CA LEU A 147 -8.08 13.40 4.35
C LEU A 147 -9.48 13.98 4.10
N LEU A 148 -9.94 14.05 2.84
CA LEU A 148 -11.30 14.49 2.51
C LEU A 148 -12.34 13.57 3.17
N TYR A 149 -12.12 12.26 3.14
CA TYR A 149 -13.00 11.30 3.83
C TYR A 149 -13.00 11.51 5.35
N LEU A 150 -11.84 11.70 5.97
CA LEU A 150 -11.74 11.95 7.40
C LEU A 150 -12.45 13.26 7.78
N VAL A 151 -12.24 14.34 7.02
CA VAL A 151 -12.92 15.64 7.22
C VAL A 151 -14.43 15.49 7.08
N GLU A 152 -14.92 14.77 6.07
CA GLU A 152 -16.35 14.54 5.89
C GLU A 152 -16.93 13.77 7.08
N THR A 153 -16.27 12.68 7.48
CA THR A 153 -16.71 11.80 8.56
C THR A 153 -16.74 12.52 9.90
N ILE A 154 -15.70 13.29 10.25
CA ILE A 154 -15.64 14.05 11.50
C ILE A 154 -16.74 15.11 11.57
N ASN A 155 -17.07 15.74 10.45
CA ASN A 155 -18.11 16.78 10.40
C ASN A 155 -19.53 16.21 10.37
N SER A 156 -19.72 14.97 9.93
CA SER A 156 -21.05 14.35 9.78
C SER A 156 -21.41 13.34 10.86
N ALA A 157 -20.42 12.75 11.53
CA ALA A 157 -20.65 11.68 12.49
C ALA A 157 -20.89 12.21 13.91
N ASP A 158 -21.78 11.54 14.63
CA ASP A 158 -21.74 11.54 16.08
C ASP A 158 -20.39 10.93 16.50
N LEU A 159 -19.53 11.72 17.14
CA LEU A 159 -18.17 11.34 17.55
C LEU A 159 -18.15 10.02 18.32
N SER A 160 -19.23 9.68 19.03
CA SER A 160 -19.37 8.43 19.79
C SER A 160 -19.39 7.17 18.91
N LYS A 161 -19.77 7.30 17.62
CA LYS A 161 -19.93 6.20 16.67
C LYS A 161 -18.78 6.05 15.68
N ILE A 162 -17.84 7.00 15.62
CA ILE A 162 -16.67 6.98 14.73
C ILE A 162 -15.89 5.65 14.83
N GLN A 163 -15.68 5.15 16.04
CA GLN A 163 -15.01 3.87 16.31
C GLN A 163 -15.68 2.63 15.68
N ASP A 164 -16.93 2.74 15.23
CA ASP A 164 -17.64 1.63 14.59
C ASP A 164 -17.37 1.56 13.07
N HIS A 165 -16.75 2.59 12.48
CA HIS A 165 -16.45 2.67 11.04
C HIS A 165 -15.05 2.15 10.71
N VAL A 166 -14.96 0.97 10.10
CA VAL A 166 -13.68 0.35 9.69
C VAL A 166 -12.82 1.24 8.80
N LEU A 167 -13.44 2.05 7.94
CA LEU A 167 -12.72 2.91 7.00
C LEU A 167 -11.95 4.03 7.71
N ILE A 168 -12.30 4.38 8.95
CA ILE A 168 -11.50 5.32 9.76
C ILE A 168 -10.16 4.71 10.13
N TYR A 169 -10.15 3.45 10.57
CA TYR A 169 -8.91 2.73 10.87
C TYR A 169 -8.03 2.58 9.62
N ILE A 170 -8.64 2.21 8.49
CA ILE A 170 -7.93 2.13 7.20
C ILE A 170 -7.35 3.50 6.83
N SER A 171 -8.13 4.57 6.97
CA SER A 171 -7.67 5.93 6.68
C SER A 171 -6.51 6.37 7.57
N VAL A 172 -6.59 6.13 8.88
CA VAL A 172 -5.51 6.46 9.82
C VAL A 172 -4.24 5.68 9.52
N GLY A 173 -4.34 4.37 9.27
CA GLY A 173 -3.18 3.57 8.89
C GLY A 173 -2.57 4.01 7.55
N LEU A 174 -3.39 4.38 6.56
CA LEU A 174 -2.90 4.93 5.30
C LEU A 174 -2.21 6.28 5.49
N VAL A 175 -2.73 7.18 6.32
CA VAL A 175 -2.08 8.46 6.63
C VAL A 175 -0.69 8.24 7.25
N ILE A 176 -0.60 7.38 8.27
CA ILE A 176 0.66 7.09 8.97
C ILE A 176 1.72 6.55 8.00
N SER A 177 1.37 5.52 7.22
CA SER A 177 2.32 4.93 6.26
C SER A 177 2.70 5.91 5.16
N THR A 178 1.74 6.64 4.59
CA THR A 178 1.98 7.53 3.45
C THR A 178 2.87 8.72 3.83
N VAL A 179 2.65 9.34 4.98
CA VAL A 179 3.44 10.49 5.46
C VAL A 179 4.91 10.11 5.66
N VAL A 180 5.20 8.88 6.09
CA VAL A 180 6.58 8.38 6.25
C VAL A 180 7.16 7.91 4.90
N GLN A 181 6.37 7.19 4.10
CA GLN A 181 6.82 6.56 2.86
C GLN A 181 7.15 7.58 1.77
N LEU A 182 6.41 8.68 1.67
CA LEU A 182 6.63 9.71 0.64
C LEU A 182 8.04 10.30 0.68
N PRO A 183 8.50 10.91 1.80
CA PRO A 183 9.87 11.44 1.87
C PRO A 183 10.92 10.34 1.74
N ALA A 184 10.66 9.14 2.28
CA ALA A 184 11.58 8.02 2.15
C ALA A 184 11.76 7.57 0.70
N SER A 185 10.67 7.44 -0.06
CA SER A 185 10.71 7.04 -1.48
C SER A 185 11.48 8.05 -2.32
N VAL A 186 11.28 9.34 -2.07
CA VAL A 186 12.02 10.41 -2.75
C VAL A 186 13.50 10.37 -2.38
N ALA A 187 13.82 10.28 -1.08
CA ALA A 187 15.20 10.25 -0.60
C ALA A 187 15.99 9.05 -1.15
N ILE A 188 15.38 7.86 -1.11
CA ILE A 188 15.98 6.63 -1.63
C ILE A 188 16.17 6.72 -3.15
N TYR A 189 15.17 7.23 -3.87
CA TYR A 189 15.26 7.27 -5.33
C TYR A 189 16.26 8.32 -5.85
N VAL A 190 16.25 9.52 -5.27
CA VAL A 190 17.13 10.61 -5.69
C VAL A 190 18.56 10.41 -5.19
N GLY A 191 18.71 9.81 -4.01
CA GLY A 191 19.98 9.73 -3.29
C GLY A 191 20.65 8.37 -3.35
N TRP A 192 19.97 7.30 -2.91
CA TRP A 192 20.59 5.98 -2.79
C TRP A 192 21.05 5.43 -4.14
N TYR A 193 20.29 5.62 -5.23
CA TYR A 193 20.73 5.19 -6.57
C TYR A 193 22.01 5.86 -7.07
N LYS A 194 22.46 6.95 -6.43
CA LYS A 194 23.73 7.62 -6.75
C LYS A 194 24.91 7.10 -5.95
N ILE A 195 24.67 6.26 -4.92
CA ILE A 195 25.73 5.59 -4.18
C ILE A 195 26.25 4.43 -5.03
N THR A 196 27.53 4.49 -5.39
CA THR A 196 28.20 3.46 -6.18
C THR A 196 29.07 2.51 -5.34
N ASP A 197 29.31 2.86 -4.06
CA ASP A 197 30.17 2.11 -3.14
C ASP A 197 29.36 1.57 -1.95
N ALA A 198 29.45 0.26 -1.70
CA ALA A 198 28.77 -0.40 -0.58
C ALA A 198 29.31 0.04 0.80
N SER A 199 30.53 0.57 0.85
CA SER A 199 31.16 1.10 2.07
C SER A 199 30.80 2.56 2.38
N ASP A 200 30.03 3.22 1.49
CA ASP A 200 29.62 4.61 1.70
C ASP A 200 28.82 4.77 2.99
N SER A 201 29.24 5.71 3.83
CA SER A 201 28.57 6.05 5.09
C SER A 201 27.09 6.44 4.92
N LEU A 202 26.68 6.92 3.74
CA LEU A 202 25.29 7.23 3.42
C LEU A 202 24.41 5.97 3.29
N ASN A 203 24.98 4.78 3.07
CA ASN A 203 24.20 3.53 3.03
C ASN A 203 23.51 3.27 4.37
N ALA A 204 24.16 3.59 5.50
CA ALA A 204 23.55 3.47 6.82
C ALA A 204 22.35 4.42 6.98
N PHE A 205 22.50 5.66 6.51
CA PHE A 205 21.42 6.66 6.52
C PHE A 205 20.20 6.21 5.70
N TYR A 206 20.39 5.77 4.45
CA TYR A 206 19.28 5.32 3.62
C TYR A 206 18.65 4.02 4.12
N LYS A 207 19.44 3.12 4.72
CA LYS A 207 18.93 1.93 5.40
C LYS A 207 17.99 2.29 6.55
N ILE A 208 18.38 3.26 7.39
CA ILE A 208 17.52 3.76 8.49
C ILE A 208 16.21 4.33 7.94
N ILE A 209 16.26 5.16 6.90
CA ILE A 209 15.06 5.74 6.27
C ILE A 209 14.13 4.65 5.73
N ARG A 210 14.69 3.66 5.03
CA ARG A 210 13.95 2.53 4.50
C ARG A 210 13.30 1.72 5.62
N ASP A 211 14.06 1.37 6.65
CA ASP A 211 13.57 0.56 7.75
C ASP A 211 12.48 1.30 8.56
N ALA A 212 12.62 2.61 8.77
CA ALA A 212 11.57 3.45 9.36
C ALA A 212 10.26 3.40 8.54
N SER A 213 10.37 3.35 7.22
CA SER A 213 9.21 3.24 6.34
C SER A 213 8.52 1.89 6.46
N PHE A 214 9.28 0.80 6.56
CA PHE A 214 8.73 -0.54 6.83
C PHE A 214 8.04 -0.60 8.20
N TRP A 215 8.61 0.02 9.24
CA TRP A 215 7.97 0.11 10.54
C TRP A 215 6.67 0.92 10.52
N ALA A 216 6.58 1.98 9.71
CA ALA A 216 5.33 2.71 9.52
C ALA A 216 4.24 1.82 8.91
N TYR A 217 4.58 0.99 7.90
CA TYR A 217 3.66 -0.01 7.36
C TYR A 217 3.25 -1.06 8.39
N CYS A 218 4.17 -1.56 9.21
CA CYS A 218 3.85 -2.48 10.32
C CYS A 218 2.75 -1.90 11.23
N ILE A 219 2.88 -0.63 11.62
CA ILE A 219 1.89 0.08 12.43
C ILE A 219 0.55 0.16 11.68
N SER A 220 0.56 0.50 10.39
CA SER A 220 -0.64 0.55 9.55
C SER A 220 -1.37 -0.79 9.49
N TYR A 221 -0.66 -1.90 9.29
CA TYR A 221 -1.27 -3.24 9.25
C TYR A 221 -1.91 -3.64 10.58
N LEU A 222 -1.28 -3.29 11.71
CA LEU A 222 -1.86 -3.49 13.04
C LEU A 222 -3.14 -2.67 13.22
N ILE A 223 -3.15 -1.41 12.77
CA ILE A 223 -4.35 -0.56 12.80
C ILE A 223 -5.46 -1.16 11.93
N PHE A 224 -5.13 -1.67 10.73
CA PHE A 224 -6.10 -2.33 9.86
C PHE A 224 -6.70 -3.58 10.52
N ALA A 225 -5.85 -4.44 11.09
CA ALA A 225 -6.28 -5.64 11.80
C ALA A 225 -7.20 -5.30 12.98
N TYR A 226 -6.80 -4.32 13.79
CA TYR A 226 -7.61 -3.81 14.89
C TYR A 226 -8.93 -3.23 14.39
N GLY A 227 -8.93 -2.50 13.27
CA GLY A 227 -10.14 -1.96 12.65
C GLY A 227 -11.12 -3.03 12.21
N PHE A 228 -10.66 -4.11 11.56
CA PHE A 228 -11.52 -5.24 11.16
C PHE A 228 -12.14 -5.93 12.38
N TYR A 229 -11.36 -6.08 13.46
CA TYR A 229 -11.83 -6.60 14.73
C TYR A 229 -12.88 -5.69 15.38
N ARG A 230 -12.56 -4.41 15.55
CA ARG A 230 -13.31 -3.45 16.37
C ARG A 230 -14.58 -2.91 15.70
N ALA A 231 -14.56 -2.76 14.38
CA ALA A 231 -15.68 -2.17 13.64
C ALA A 231 -16.95 -3.03 13.71
N LYS A 232 -18.11 -2.37 13.65
CA LYS A 232 -19.42 -3.04 13.64
C LYS A 232 -19.84 -3.46 12.23
N SER A 233 -20.82 -4.34 12.17
CA SER A 233 -21.36 -4.87 10.91
C SER A 233 -21.93 -3.77 10.01
N SER A 234 -21.79 -3.95 8.70
CA SER A 234 -22.31 -3.03 7.67
C SER A 234 -23.82 -2.74 7.75
N ASN A 235 -24.62 -3.61 8.39
CA ASN A 235 -26.04 -3.35 8.63
C ASN A 235 -26.30 -2.10 9.48
N TYR A 236 -25.33 -1.65 10.27
CA TYR A 236 -25.40 -0.41 11.06
C TYR A 236 -24.85 0.83 10.33
N LEU A 237 -24.16 0.64 9.20
CA LEU A 237 -23.42 1.70 8.50
C LEU A 237 -24.14 2.21 7.24
N MET A 238 -25.22 1.53 6.81
CA MET A 238 -26.08 1.89 5.68
C MET A 238 -27.48 2.35 6.10
N GLN A 239 -27.69 2.59 7.40
CA GLN A 239 -28.88 3.26 7.96
C GLN A 239 -28.53 4.71 8.28
#